data_AF-A0A4Q5VF43-F1
#
_entry.id   AF-A0A4Q5VF43-F1
#
_cell.length_a   1.000
_cell.length_b   1.000
_cell.length_c   1.000
_cell.angle_alpha   90.00
_cell.angle_beta   90.00
_cell.angle_gamma   90.00
#
_symmetry.space_group_name_H-M   'P 1'
#
loop_
_entity.id
_entity.type
_entity.pdbx_description
1 polymer ?
#
loop_
_entity_poly.entity_id
_entity_poly.type
_entity_poly.pdbx_seq_one_letter_code
_entity_poly.pdbx_strand_id
1 'polypeptide(L)'
;MMKIYQLSQPQKILGIALLAVTAGLSVLLVLATRESAAQLAASENVIVTREVKLQLPINSATTSEINLPREKAKVGEQSAVVQADAKSIAQPTTSGSWKMGSLKTPTPKISLSEQISSYAIVELEQIPEVLPVEGQQIALPMLNGQTIIANVQSVVTNPNGDYTWSGHLQGYGDDYPIVMTYGERSIFATITTPEGSYTMESLDGLGWLYKNPAEIELSSPGANDFLEVNAIQ
;
A
#
# COMPACT_ATOMS: atom_id res chain seq x y z
N MET A 1 13.96 6.80 49.90
CA MET A 1 12.56 7.05 50.32
C MET A 1 11.83 7.67 49.14
N MET A 2 10.94 6.91 48.48
CA MET A 2 10.27 7.33 47.24
C MET A 2 8.79 7.60 47.54
N LYS A 3 8.32 8.83 47.29
CA LYS A 3 6.91 9.22 47.50
C LYS A 3 6.10 8.80 46.27
N ILE A 4 5.08 7.97 46.50
CA ILE A 4 4.07 7.62 45.51
C ILE A 4 2.88 8.57 45.73
N TYR A 5 2.50 9.33 44.71
CA TYR A 5 1.34 10.22 44.78
C TYR A 5 0.11 9.50 44.23
N GLN A 6 -0.94 9.37 45.04
CA GLN A 6 -2.25 8.87 44.62
C GLN A 6 -3.11 10.02 44.10
N LEU A 7 -3.80 9.81 42.97
CA LEU A 7 -4.72 10.76 42.36
C LEU A 7 -5.94 11.00 43.28
N SER A 8 -6.31 12.27 43.47
CA SER A 8 -7.44 12.65 44.32
C SER A 8 -8.78 12.49 43.60
N GLN A 9 -9.83 12.16 44.37
CA GLN A 9 -11.20 11.86 43.89
C GLN A 9 -11.83 12.86 42.89
N PRO A 10 -11.59 14.18 42.90
CA PRO A 10 -12.16 15.07 41.87
C PRO A 10 -11.61 14.81 40.46
N GLN A 11 -10.46 14.14 40.29
CA GLN A 11 -9.90 13.79 38.97
C GLN A 11 -10.52 12.52 38.37
N LYS A 12 -11.22 11.71 39.17
CA LYS A 12 -11.95 10.52 38.70
C LYS A 12 -13.33 10.86 38.12
N ILE A 13 -13.91 12.00 38.50
CA ILE A 13 -15.26 12.41 38.09
C ILE A 13 -15.25 13.17 36.74
N LEU A 14 -14.13 13.79 36.35
CA LEU A 14 -13.95 14.35 35.00
C LEU A 14 -13.68 13.30 33.90
N GLY A 15 -13.35 12.05 34.29
CA GLY A 15 -13.09 10.95 33.35
C GLY A 15 -14.32 10.16 32.88
N ILE A 16 -15.52 10.47 33.39
CA ILE A 16 -16.75 9.71 33.06
C ILE A 16 -17.75 10.55 32.23
N ALA A 17 -17.52 11.86 32.06
CA ALA A 17 -18.42 12.75 31.30
C ALA A 17 -18.01 13.01 29.83
N LEU A 18 -17.01 12.31 29.30
CA LEU A 18 -16.65 12.38 27.86
C LEU A 18 -16.86 11.03 27.14
N LEU A 19 -17.89 10.28 27.54
CA LEU A 19 -18.26 9.00 26.95
C LEU A 19 -19.73 8.95 26.50
N ALA A 20 -20.32 10.10 26.16
CA ALA A 20 -21.73 10.17 25.78
C ALA A 20 -22.12 11.32 24.82
N VAL A 21 -21.32 11.66 23.80
CA VAL A 21 -21.84 12.39 22.61
C VAL A 21 -20.98 12.07 21.38
N THR A 22 -21.29 11.00 20.64
CA THR A 22 -21.14 10.87 19.17
C THR A 22 -21.72 9.53 18.68
N ALA A 23 -22.88 9.14 19.20
CA ALA A 23 -23.75 8.14 18.56
C ALA A 23 -24.96 8.89 18.01
N GLY A 24 -24.86 9.45 16.81
CA GLY A 24 -25.94 10.26 16.26
C GLY A 24 -25.61 11.05 15.01
N LEU A 25 -24.99 10.44 13.99
CA LEU A 25 -24.99 11.00 12.63
C LEU A 25 -24.77 9.92 11.56
N SER A 26 -25.57 8.85 11.55
CA SER A 26 -25.41 7.76 10.57
C SER A 26 -26.68 7.37 9.80
N VAL A 27 -27.73 8.22 9.73
CA VAL A 27 -29.01 7.82 9.07
C VAL A 27 -29.56 8.82 8.05
N LEU A 28 -28.74 9.69 7.44
CA LEU A 28 -29.26 10.65 6.44
C LEU A 28 -28.43 10.80 5.15
N LEU A 29 -27.82 9.72 4.65
CA LEU A 29 -27.15 9.74 3.33
C LEU A 29 -27.35 8.46 2.48
N VAL A 30 -28.54 7.86 2.48
CA VAL A 30 -28.86 6.67 1.64
C VAL A 30 -29.92 6.97 0.56
N LEU A 31 -30.35 8.22 0.36
CA LEU A 31 -31.40 8.56 -0.62
C LEU A 31 -30.96 9.42 -1.82
N ALA A 32 -29.67 9.68 -2.02
CA ALA A 32 -29.21 10.61 -3.08
C ALA A 32 -28.43 9.99 -4.25
N THR A 33 -28.38 8.65 -4.40
CA THR A 33 -27.61 8.02 -5.51
C THR A 33 -28.42 7.14 -6.46
N ARG A 34 -29.75 7.14 -6.39
CA ARG A 34 -30.59 6.34 -7.31
C ARG A 34 -30.98 7.02 -8.62
N GLU A 35 -30.61 8.29 -8.85
CA GLU A 35 -31.00 9.02 -10.08
C GLU A 35 -29.95 9.05 -11.20
N SER A 36 -28.76 8.46 -11.01
CA SER A 36 -27.71 8.43 -12.06
C SER A 36 -27.50 7.05 -12.69
N ALA A 37 -28.57 6.25 -12.81
CA ALA A 37 -28.53 4.94 -13.48
C ALA A 37 -29.43 4.87 -14.73
N ALA A 38 -30.05 5.98 -15.15
CA ALA A 38 -31.04 5.99 -16.23
C ALA A 38 -30.60 6.68 -17.54
N GLN A 39 -29.32 6.99 -17.75
CA GLN A 39 -28.86 7.77 -18.92
C GLN A 39 -27.75 7.16 -19.80
N LEU A 40 -27.45 5.86 -19.71
CA LEU A 40 -26.51 5.20 -20.65
C LEU A 40 -27.05 3.93 -21.31
N ALA A 41 -28.36 3.86 -21.54
CA ALA A 41 -28.98 2.87 -22.42
C ALA A 41 -29.40 3.51 -23.75
N ALA A 42 -28.44 3.96 -24.56
CA ALA A 42 -28.62 4.26 -25.99
C ALA A 42 -27.27 4.55 -26.69
N SER A 43 -26.58 3.52 -27.16
CA SER A 43 -25.88 3.58 -28.45
C SER A 43 -25.64 2.17 -28.96
N GLU A 44 -26.53 1.76 -29.86
CA GLU A 44 -26.37 0.60 -30.72
C GLU A 44 -25.37 1.01 -31.82
N ASN A 45 -24.23 0.32 -31.93
CA ASN A 45 -23.41 0.34 -33.14
C ASN A 45 -22.55 -0.93 -33.25
N VAL A 46 -23.07 -1.85 -34.07
CA VAL A 46 -22.39 -2.73 -35.05
C VAL A 46 -21.03 -3.32 -34.66
N ILE A 47 -21.05 -4.63 -34.41
CA ILE A 47 -19.86 -5.49 -34.35
C ILE A 47 -19.22 -5.57 -35.74
N VAL A 48 -17.99 -5.10 -35.88
CA VAL A 48 -17.12 -5.39 -37.03
C VAL A 48 -15.89 -6.15 -36.55
N THR A 49 -15.85 -7.45 -36.83
CA THR A 49 -14.69 -8.31 -36.65
C THR A 49 -13.59 -7.89 -37.63
N ARG A 50 -12.43 -7.48 -37.12
CA ARG A 50 -11.21 -7.32 -37.93
C ARG A 50 -10.15 -8.29 -37.42
N GLU A 51 -9.81 -9.29 -38.22
CA GLU A 51 -8.69 -10.19 -37.94
C GLU A 51 -7.37 -9.43 -38.00
N VAL A 52 -6.56 -9.53 -36.94
CA VAL A 52 -5.19 -9.03 -36.90
C VAL A 52 -4.23 -10.21 -37.01
N LYS A 53 -3.58 -10.31 -38.17
CA LYS A 53 -2.51 -11.27 -38.45
C LYS A 53 -1.23 -10.85 -37.71
N LEU A 54 -0.78 -11.64 -36.75
CA LEU A 54 0.52 -11.46 -36.08
C LEU A 54 1.67 -11.74 -37.06
N GLN A 55 2.60 -10.79 -37.19
CA GLN A 55 3.90 -11.00 -37.84
C GLN A 55 5.01 -10.60 -36.85
N LEU A 56 5.75 -11.59 -36.38
CA LEU A 56 7.00 -11.45 -35.62
C LEU A 56 8.17 -11.33 -36.59
N PRO A 57 9.06 -10.32 -36.50
CA PRO A 57 10.33 -10.35 -37.19
C PRO A 57 11.41 -11.03 -36.33
N ILE A 58 11.91 -12.16 -36.84
CA ILE A 58 13.13 -12.84 -36.41
C ILE A 58 14.27 -12.23 -37.24
N ASN A 59 15.22 -11.53 -36.61
CA ASN A 59 16.46 -11.13 -37.28
C ASN A 59 17.62 -12.00 -36.76
N SER A 60 18.07 -12.93 -37.61
CA SER A 60 19.30 -13.71 -37.45
C SER A 60 20.52 -12.93 -37.95
N ALA A 61 21.65 -13.18 -37.32
CA ALA A 61 22.94 -12.52 -37.52
C ALA A 61 23.73 -13.02 -38.77
N THR A 62 24.82 -12.28 -39.06
CA THR A 62 26.13 -12.78 -39.55
C THR A 62 26.46 -12.63 -41.06
N THR A 63 27.15 -11.52 -41.39
CA THR A 63 28.56 -11.48 -41.87
C THR A 63 28.91 -10.91 -43.25
N SER A 64 29.92 -10.01 -43.18
CA SER A 64 30.92 -9.57 -44.16
C SER A 64 30.51 -8.69 -45.33
N GLU A 65 31.07 -7.48 -45.40
CA GLU A 65 32.33 -7.25 -46.13
C GLU A 65 32.99 -5.91 -45.76
N ILE A 66 34.32 -5.94 -45.73
CA ILE A 66 35.26 -4.88 -45.38
C ILE A 66 35.61 -4.10 -46.66
N ASN A 67 35.54 -2.77 -46.65
CA ASN A 67 36.43 -1.94 -47.47
C ASN A 67 36.46 -0.46 -47.04
N LEU A 68 37.65 -0.02 -46.61
CA LEU A 68 38.17 1.36 -46.62
C LEU A 68 39.60 1.25 -47.21
N PRO A 69 40.22 2.27 -47.86
CA PRO A 69 40.17 3.68 -47.43
C PRO A 69 40.34 4.78 -48.53
N ARG A 70 40.36 6.04 -48.04
CA ARG A 70 41.06 7.27 -48.50
C ARG A 70 40.32 8.35 -49.33
N GLU A 71 40.13 9.49 -48.62
CA GLU A 71 40.73 10.82 -48.89
C GLU A 71 39.84 12.00 -49.34
N LYS A 72 39.66 12.94 -48.38
CA LYS A 72 39.51 14.42 -48.43
C LYS A 72 38.48 15.09 -49.36
N ALA A 73 37.53 15.79 -48.75
CA ALA A 73 37.27 17.22 -48.98
C ALA A 73 36.49 17.83 -47.80
N LYS A 74 36.75 19.10 -47.50
CA LYS A 74 36.35 19.85 -46.29
C LYS A 74 35.60 21.10 -46.73
N VAL A 75 34.30 21.23 -46.45
CA VAL A 75 33.48 22.47 -46.32
C VAL A 75 32.21 21.99 -45.60
N GLY A 76 31.75 22.45 -44.44
CA GLY A 76 31.80 23.77 -43.82
C GLY A 76 30.39 24.37 -43.86
N GLU A 77 29.49 23.96 -42.96
CA GLU A 77 28.44 24.82 -42.36
C GLU A 77 27.58 24.04 -41.36
N GLN A 78 27.52 24.57 -40.14
CA GLN A 78 26.61 24.19 -39.07
C GLN A 78 25.23 24.78 -39.35
N SER A 79 24.15 24.02 -39.16
CA SER A 79 22.87 24.57 -38.71
C SER A 79 21.93 23.51 -38.13
N ALA A 80 21.49 23.82 -36.92
CA ALA A 80 20.22 23.49 -36.29
C ALA A 80 19.92 22.02 -35.92
N VAL A 81 20.27 21.73 -34.67
CA VAL A 81 19.55 20.81 -33.77
C VAL A 81 18.06 21.11 -33.81
N VAL A 82 17.23 20.13 -34.20
CA VAL A 82 15.82 20.10 -33.83
C VAL A 82 15.67 19.01 -32.79
N GLN A 83 15.69 19.43 -31.52
CA GLN A 83 15.16 18.68 -30.40
C GLN A 83 13.66 18.54 -30.64
N ALA A 84 13.23 17.33 -31.01
CA ALA A 84 11.83 16.97 -30.90
C ALA A 84 11.56 16.67 -29.43
N ASP A 85 10.69 17.49 -28.82
CA ASP A 85 10.12 17.31 -27.50
C ASP A 85 9.46 15.94 -27.36
N ALA A 86 10.23 14.97 -26.86
CA ALA A 86 9.67 13.76 -26.29
C ALA A 86 9.03 14.15 -24.96
N LYS A 87 7.72 14.39 -24.98
CA LYS A 87 6.84 14.41 -23.81
C LYS A 87 7.10 13.14 -23.01
N SER A 88 7.96 13.26 -22.00
CA SER A 88 8.30 12.20 -21.06
C SER A 88 7.01 11.75 -20.39
N ILE A 89 6.52 10.58 -20.79
CA ILE A 89 5.52 9.86 -20.01
C ILE A 89 6.26 9.50 -18.72
N ALA A 90 5.98 10.24 -17.65
CA ALA A 90 6.60 9.99 -16.35
C ALA A 90 6.33 8.53 -15.97
N GLN A 91 7.38 7.71 -15.97
CA GLN A 91 7.31 6.38 -15.38
C GLN A 91 6.99 6.53 -13.90
N PRO A 92 6.06 5.73 -13.34
CA PRO A 92 5.80 5.75 -11.91
C PRO A 92 7.12 5.47 -11.18
N THR A 93 7.56 6.41 -10.35
CA THR A 93 8.77 6.26 -9.54
C THR A 93 8.45 5.35 -8.38
N THR A 94 9.05 4.16 -8.35
CA THR A 94 8.90 3.22 -7.23
C THR A 94 9.80 3.66 -6.08
N SER A 95 9.21 3.96 -4.93
CA SER A 95 9.94 4.22 -3.67
C SER A 95 9.80 3.05 -2.70
N GLY A 96 10.78 2.86 -1.81
CA GLY A 96 10.74 1.79 -0.79
C GLY A 96 9.94 2.19 0.45
N SER A 97 9.41 1.20 1.17
CA SER A 97 8.65 1.37 2.42
C SER A 97 9.52 1.12 3.67
N TRP A 98 9.92 -0.13 3.88
CA TRP A 98 10.81 -0.60 4.94
C TRP A 98 11.88 -1.53 4.36
N LYS A 99 12.83 -1.93 5.20
CA LYS A 99 13.84 -2.94 4.91
C LYS A 99 13.66 -4.11 5.86
N MET A 100 13.98 -5.32 5.39
CA MET A 100 14.04 -6.50 6.25
C MET A 100 15.26 -6.39 7.17
N GLY A 101 15.07 -6.72 8.45
CA GLY A 101 16.13 -6.74 9.44
C GLY A 101 17.19 -7.80 9.13
N SER A 102 18.41 -7.53 9.58
CA SER A 102 19.55 -8.42 9.46
C SER A 102 19.75 -9.25 10.73
N LEU A 103 20.68 -10.22 10.69
CA LEU A 103 21.05 -11.03 11.86
C LEU A 103 21.58 -10.22 13.06
N LYS A 104 21.99 -8.96 12.85
CA LYS A 104 22.50 -8.07 13.90
C LYS A 104 21.44 -7.08 14.39
N THR A 105 20.27 -7.04 13.75
CA THR A 105 19.22 -6.09 14.08
C THR A 105 18.65 -6.45 15.45
N PRO A 106 18.51 -5.48 16.37
CA PRO A 106 17.95 -5.75 17.69
C PRO A 106 16.48 -6.15 17.58
N THR A 107 15.98 -6.86 18.59
CA THR A 107 14.57 -7.22 18.69
C THR A 107 13.72 -5.96 18.92
N PRO A 108 12.63 -5.75 18.17
CA PRO A 108 11.67 -4.69 18.44
C PRO A 108 11.13 -4.72 19.88
N LYS A 109 10.82 -3.54 20.42
CA LYS A 109 10.26 -3.40 21.78
C LYS A 109 8.79 -3.78 21.86
N ILE A 110 8.10 -3.83 20.73
CA ILE A 110 6.71 -4.25 20.63
C ILE A 110 6.64 -5.76 20.87
N SER A 111 5.82 -6.20 21.82
CA SER A 111 5.60 -7.62 22.07
C SER A 111 4.74 -8.22 20.97
N LEU A 112 5.15 -9.38 20.46
CA LEU A 112 4.39 -10.12 19.47
C LEU A 112 3.52 -11.19 20.15
N SER A 113 2.29 -11.38 19.67
CA SER A 113 1.41 -12.44 20.17
C SER A 113 1.99 -13.83 19.91
N GLU A 114 1.80 -14.76 20.85
CA GLU A 114 2.23 -16.16 20.69
C GLU A 114 1.49 -16.90 19.56
N GLN A 115 0.33 -16.39 19.13
CA GLN A 115 -0.44 -16.93 18.00
C GLN A 115 0.23 -16.61 16.65
N ILE A 116 1.20 -15.69 16.61
CA ILE A 116 1.88 -15.30 15.39
C ILE A 116 3.07 -16.23 15.16
N SER A 117 2.94 -17.10 14.17
CA SER A 117 3.97 -18.10 13.82
C SER A 117 4.94 -17.64 12.74
N SER A 118 4.56 -16.63 11.96
CA SER A 118 5.31 -16.16 10.79
C SER A 118 5.55 -14.65 10.87
N TYR A 119 6.79 -14.27 11.16
CA TYR A 119 7.18 -12.88 11.35
C TYR A 119 8.63 -12.61 10.97
N ALA A 120 8.95 -11.34 10.76
CA ALA A 120 10.30 -10.84 10.55
C ALA A 120 10.47 -9.47 11.19
N ILE A 121 11.71 -9.11 11.52
CA ILE A 121 12.06 -7.76 11.95
C ILE A 121 12.12 -6.85 10.72
N VAL A 122 11.64 -5.62 10.85
CA VAL A 122 11.76 -4.58 9.83
C VAL A 122 12.38 -3.31 10.40
N GLU A 123 13.12 -2.61 9.56
CA GLU A 123 13.77 -1.34 9.85
C GLU A 123 13.24 -0.28 8.86
N LEU A 124 12.88 0.88 9.39
CA LEU A 124 12.34 1.99 8.61
C LEU A 124 12.66 3.33 9.25
N GLU A 125 12.64 4.37 8.42
CA GLU A 125 12.79 5.74 8.90
C GLU A 125 11.49 6.18 9.58
N GLN A 126 11.59 6.56 10.86
CA GLN A 126 10.41 6.95 11.65
C GLN A 126 9.74 8.23 11.12
N ILE A 127 10.53 9.15 10.59
CA ILE A 127 10.07 10.43 10.03
C ILE A 127 10.75 10.57 8.66
N PRO A 128 10.19 9.98 7.60
CA PRO A 128 10.79 10.05 6.28
C PRO A 128 10.75 11.49 5.75
N GLU A 129 11.83 11.91 5.08
CA GLU A 129 11.88 13.24 4.42
C GLU A 129 10.80 13.39 3.35
N VAL A 130 10.44 12.29 2.69
CA VAL A 130 9.44 12.24 1.61
C VAL A 130 8.41 11.17 1.92
N LEU A 131 7.17 11.61 2.16
CA LEU A 131 6.04 10.72 2.34
C LEU A 131 5.45 10.30 0.98
N PRO A 132 4.89 9.07 0.86
CA PRO A 132 4.27 8.60 -0.38
C PRO A 132 3.09 9.47 -0.81
N VAL A 133 2.99 9.82 -2.10
CA VAL A 133 1.88 10.63 -2.65
C VAL A 133 0.97 9.82 -3.57
N GLU A 134 -0.23 10.31 -3.84
CA GLU A 134 -1.17 9.67 -4.78
C GLU A 134 -0.54 9.48 -6.17
N GLY A 135 -0.82 8.32 -6.79
CA GLY A 135 -0.25 7.92 -8.08
C GLY A 135 1.16 7.32 -8.00
N GLN A 136 1.81 7.37 -6.83
CA GLN A 136 3.11 6.73 -6.63
C GLN A 136 2.99 5.22 -6.47
N GLN A 137 4.07 4.51 -6.82
CA GLN A 137 4.22 3.09 -6.52
C GLN A 137 5.18 2.88 -5.36
N ILE A 138 4.81 2.01 -4.42
CA ILE A 138 5.62 1.71 -3.23
C ILE A 138 5.99 0.22 -3.21
N ALA A 139 7.28 -0.06 -3.09
CA ALA A 139 7.81 -1.41 -2.94
C ALA A 139 7.75 -1.84 -1.47
N LEU A 140 7.12 -2.99 -1.20
CA LEU A 140 6.96 -3.58 0.12
C LEU A 140 7.66 -4.95 0.17
N PRO A 141 8.82 -5.06 0.84
CA PRO A 141 9.45 -6.35 1.10
C PRO A 141 8.60 -7.22 2.02
N MET A 142 8.37 -8.47 1.63
CA MET A 142 7.48 -9.42 2.30
C MET A 142 8.23 -10.59 2.95
N LEU A 143 7.54 -11.33 3.82
CA LEU A 143 8.10 -12.46 4.59
C LEU A 143 8.67 -13.59 3.73
N ASN A 144 8.13 -13.79 2.53
CA ASN A 144 8.59 -14.81 1.58
C ASN A 144 9.82 -14.37 0.77
N GLY A 145 10.42 -13.22 1.09
CA GLY A 145 11.54 -12.63 0.37
C GLY A 145 11.15 -11.94 -0.95
N GLN A 146 9.88 -11.97 -1.34
CA GLN A 146 9.39 -11.22 -2.49
C GLN A 146 9.17 -9.75 -2.12
N THR A 147 9.13 -8.89 -3.13
CA THR A 147 8.72 -7.49 -2.99
C THR A 147 7.44 -7.31 -3.79
N ILE A 148 6.39 -6.85 -3.12
CA ILE A 148 5.13 -6.49 -3.79
C ILE A 148 5.12 -4.98 -4.08
N ILE A 149 4.30 -4.57 -5.04
CA ILE A 149 4.14 -3.15 -5.41
C ILE A 149 2.74 -2.70 -5.03
N ALA A 150 2.63 -1.65 -4.21
CA ALA A 150 1.38 -0.96 -3.90
C ALA A 150 1.23 0.27 -4.81
N ASN A 151 0.05 0.47 -5.40
CA ASN A 151 -0.31 1.73 -6.06
C ASN A 151 -1.01 2.63 -5.05
N VAL A 152 -0.42 3.77 -4.70
CA VAL A 152 -1.02 4.74 -3.79
C VAL A 152 -2.17 5.45 -4.49
N GLN A 153 -3.35 5.44 -3.87
CA GLN A 153 -4.57 6.00 -4.44
C GLN A 153 -5.12 7.18 -3.64
N SER A 154 -4.96 7.18 -2.31
CA SER A 154 -5.44 8.26 -1.46
C SER A 154 -4.47 8.55 -0.34
N VAL A 155 -4.31 9.84 0.00
CA VAL A 155 -3.51 10.30 1.13
C VAL A 155 -4.31 11.24 2.02
N VAL A 156 -4.10 11.15 3.33
CA VAL A 156 -4.77 11.98 4.34
C VAL A 156 -3.78 12.33 5.43
N THR A 157 -3.68 13.62 5.74
CA THR A 157 -3.03 14.10 6.97
C THR A 157 -4.09 14.44 8.00
N ASN A 158 -4.06 13.75 9.14
CA ASN A 158 -4.99 13.97 10.23
C ASN A 158 -4.62 15.23 11.04
N PRO A 159 -5.57 15.86 11.76
CA PRO A 159 -5.29 17.05 12.57
C PRO A 159 -4.23 16.85 13.67
N ASN A 160 -4.01 15.61 14.10
CA ASN A 160 -2.97 15.25 15.08
C ASN A 160 -1.56 15.11 14.44
N GLY A 161 -1.44 15.27 13.12
CA GLY A 161 -0.18 15.17 12.39
C GLY A 161 0.09 13.78 11.80
N ASP A 162 -0.74 12.78 12.07
CA ASP A 162 -0.57 11.46 11.48
C ASP A 162 -0.81 11.52 9.97
N TYR A 163 0.07 10.86 9.22
CA TYR A 163 -0.05 10.74 7.77
C TYR A 163 -0.48 9.34 7.39
N THR A 164 -1.58 9.19 6.66
CA THR A 164 -2.04 7.90 6.15
C THR A 164 -2.09 7.93 4.64
N TRP A 165 -1.56 6.89 4.02
CA TRP A 165 -1.85 6.60 2.62
C TRP A 165 -2.56 5.25 2.51
N SER A 166 -3.40 5.14 1.49
CA SER A 166 -4.10 3.91 1.13
C SER A 166 -3.99 3.67 -0.37
N GLY A 167 -4.07 2.40 -0.73
CA GLY A 167 -3.90 1.94 -2.10
C GLY A 167 -4.17 0.45 -2.23
N HIS A 168 -3.79 -0.11 -3.36
CA HIS A 168 -4.02 -1.53 -3.65
C HIS A 168 -2.79 -2.20 -4.25
N LEU A 169 -2.73 -3.52 -4.09
CA LEU A 169 -1.72 -4.37 -4.71
C LEU A 169 -1.77 -4.23 -6.25
N GLN A 170 -0.62 -3.96 -6.85
CA GLN A 170 -0.49 -3.85 -8.30
C GLN A 170 -0.90 -5.16 -8.98
N GLY A 171 -1.72 -5.04 -10.02
CA GLY A 171 -2.16 -6.17 -10.86
C GLY A 171 -3.48 -6.81 -10.43
N TYR A 172 -4.08 -6.36 -9.32
CA TYR A 172 -5.30 -6.96 -8.76
C TYR A 172 -6.46 -5.97 -8.57
N GLY A 173 -6.47 -4.86 -9.32
CA GLY A 173 -7.51 -3.84 -9.19
C GLY A 173 -7.61 -3.32 -7.75
N ASP A 174 -8.79 -3.43 -7.15
CA ASP A 174 -9.09 -2.95 -5.80
C ASP A 174 -9.33 -4.11 -4.79
N ASP A 175 -8.97 -5.35 -5.16
CA ASP A 175 -9.29 -6.53 -4.32
C ASP A 175 -8.42 -6.65 -3.07
N TYR A 176 -7.20 -6.09 -3.12
CA TYR A 176 -6.18 -6.24 -2.09
C TYR A 176 -5.72 -4.89 -1.56
N PRO A 177 -6.46 -4.30 -0.60
CA PRO A 177 -6.11 -3.02 -0.01
C PRO A 177 -4.84 -3.09 0.81
N ILE A 178 -4.14 -1.95 0.80
CA ILE A 178 -2.96 -1.66 1.60
C ILE A 178 -3.17 -0.28 2.21
N VAL A 179 -3.01 -0.19 3.52
CA VAL A 179 -3.09 1.07 4.27
C VAL A 179 -1.86 1.19 5.14
N MET A 180 -1.25 2.36 5.15
CA MET A 180 -0.09 2.64 5.99
C MET A 180 -0.21 4.02 6.63
N THR A 181 0.01 4.06 7.93
CA THR A 181 -0.11 5.26 8.78
C THR A 181 1.21 5.52 9.47
N TYR A 182 1.71 6.75 9.33
CA TYR A 182 2.87 7.29 10.02
C TYR A 182 2.38 8.21 11.14
N GLY A 183 2.68 7.83 12.38
CA GLY A 183 2.54 8.71 13.54
C GLY A 183 3.89 9.22 14.03
N GLU A 184 3.87 10.00 15.10
CA GLU A 184 5.07 10.65 15.66
C GLU A 184 6.21 9.65 15.98
N ARG A 185 5.85 8.49 16.56
CA ARG A 185 6.81 7.48 17.03
C ARG A 185 6.51 6.07 16.56
N SER A 186 5.37 5.85 15.91
CA SER A 186 4.95 4.54 15.46
C SER A 186 4.49 4.59 14.03
N ILE A 187 4.69 3.50 13.30
CA ILE A 187 4.20 3.33 11.95
C ILE A 187 3.47 2.00 11.90
N PHE A 188 2.31 1.99 11.25
CA PHE A 188 1.48 0.81 11.12
C PHE A 188 1.09 0.62 9.66
N ALA A 189 1.05 -0.63 9.19
CA ALA A 189 0.48 -0.96 7.90
C ALA A 189 -0.34 -2.25 7.98
N THR A 190 -1.47 -2.27 7.26
CA THR A 190 -2.22 -3.48 6.95
C THR A 190 -2.09 -3.74 5.45
N ILE A 191 -1.74 -4.98 5.11
CA ILE A 191 -1.50 -5.42 3.74
C ILE A 191 -2.34 -6.66 3.52
N THR A 192 -3.16 -6.66 2.49
CA THR A 192 -3.84 -7.88 2.04
C THR A 192 -3.21 -8.33 0.72
N THR A 193 -3.10 -9.64 0.54
CA THR A 193 -2.62 -10.28 -0.69
C THR A 193 -3.41 -11.57 -0.93
N PRO A 194 -3.30 -12.20 -2.11
CA PRO A 194 -3.89 -13.52 -2.35
C PRO A 194 -3.46 -14.59 -1.33
N GLU A 195 -2.26 -14.45 -0.75
CA GLU A 195 -1.70 -15.39 0.21
C GLU A 195 -2.16 -15.16 1.65
N GLY A 196 -2.85 -14.04 1.92
CA GLY A 196 -3.42 -13.70 3.22
C GLY A 196 -3.23 -12.23 3.59
N SER A 197 -3.47 -11.93 4.87
CA SER A 197 -3.26 -10.59 5.41
C SER A 197 -2.01 -10.51 6.28
N TYR A 198 -1.36 -9.36 6.24
CA TYR A 198 -0.13 -9.07 6.95
C TYR A 198 -0.27 -7.74 7.67
N THR A 199 0.45 -7.63 8.77
CA THR A 199 0.57 -6.41 9.55
C THR A 199 2.03 -6.05 9.67
N MET A 200 2.34 -4.78 9.48
CA MET A 200 3.63 -4.20 9.83
C MET A 200 3.39 -3.17 10.93
N GLU A 201 4.11 -3.29 12.04
CA GLU A 201 4.05 -2.31 13.12
C GLU A 201 5.45 -2.00 13.64
N SER A 202 5.73 -0.72 13.88
CA SER A 202 7.02 -0.27 14.38
C SER A 202 6.89 0.78 15.46
N LEU A 203 7.92 0.83 16.30
CA LEU A 203 8.12 1.88 17.29
C LEU A 203 9.57 2.38 17.18
N ASP A 204 9.73 3.69 17.03
CA ASP A 204 11.03 4.36 16.86
C ASP A 204 11.85 3.74 15.69
N GLY A 205 11.20 3.47 14.55
CA GLY A 205 11.84 2.96 13.33
C GLY A 205 12.19 1.46 13.31
N LEU A 206 11.84 0.70 14.35
CA LEU A 206 12.09 -0.74 14.44
C LEU A 206 10.80 -1.48 14.74
N GLY A 207 10.52 -2.54 13.98
CA GLY A 207 9.21 -3.17 14.01
C GLY A 207 9.17 -4.63 13.59
N TRP A 208 7.94 -5.15 13.58
CA TRP A 208 7.61 -6.47 13.08
C TRP A 208 6.84 -6.33 11.76
N LEU A 209 7.13 -7.23 10.82
CA LEU A 209 6.20 -7.62 9.78
C LEU A 209 5.75 -9.04 10.11
N TYR A 210 4.45 -9.32 10.08
CA TYR A 210 3.94 -10.65 10.36
C TYR A 210 2.70 -10.98 9.53
N LYS A 211 2.47 -12.28 9.34
CA LYS A 211 1.24 -12.79 8.76
C LYS A 211 0.20 -12.91 9.85
N ASN A 212 -0.99 -12.36 9.63
CA ASN A 212 -2.10 -12.50 10.57
C ASN A 212 -2.63 -13.94 10.49
N PRO A 213 -2.99 -14.56 11.64
CA PRO A 213 -3.62 -15.87 11.66
C PRO A 213 -4.91 -15.87 10.83
N ALA A 214 -5.17 -16.96 10.11
CA ALA A 214 -6.46 -17.10 9.44
C ALA A 214 -7.58 -17.27 10.47
N GLU A 215 -8.80 -16.82 10.18
CA GLU A 215 -9.94 -16.96 11.08
C GLU A 215 -10.19 -18.43 11.50
N ILE A 216 -9.89 -19.38 10.61
CA ILE A 216 -9.94 -20.82 10.87
C ILE A 216 -8.89 -21.28 11.90
N GLU A 217 -7.73 -20.61 11.95
CA GLU A 217 -6.69 -20.84 12.96
C GLU A 217 -7.05 -20.20 14.31
N LEU A 218 -7.98 -19.22 14.31
CA LEU A 218 -8.53 -18.61 15.53
C LEU A 218 -9.70 -19.43 16.09
N SER A 219 -10.46 -20.12 15.24
CA SER A 219 -11.45 -21.11 15.66
C SER A 219 -10.75 -22.42 16.04
N SER A 220 -10.37 -22.56 17.30
CA SER A 220 -10.06 -23.90 17.83
C SER A 220 -11.28 -24.80 17.57
N PRO A 221 -11.16 -25.95 16.89
CA PRO A 221 -12.28 -26.88 16.76
C PRO A 221 -12.77 -27.26 18.17
N GLY A 222 -14.00 -26.84 18.52
CA GLY A 222 -14.57 -27.03 19.85
C GLY A 222 -14.59 -25.79 20.77
N ALA A 223 -14.16 -24.62 20.32
CA ALA A 223 -14.50 -23.36 20.99
C ALA A 223 -16.00 -23.09 20.75
N ASN A 224 -16.81 -23.22 21.79
CA ASN A 224 -18.26 -23.03 21.73
C ASN A 224 -18.58 -21.64 21.17
N ASP A 225 -19.30 -21.63 20.05
CA ASP A 225 -19.90 -20.43 19.48
C ASP A 225 -21.09 -20.04 20.36
N PHE A 226 -20.91 -19.06 21.25
CA PHE A 226 -21.94 -18.64 22.21
C PHE A 226 -23.00 -17.70 21.59
N LEU A 227 -23.28 -17.84 20.30
CA LEU A 227 -24.45 -17.24 19.65
C LEU A 227 -25.63 -18.22 19.65
N GLU A 228 -25.95 -18.82 20.79
CA GLU A 228 -27.29 -19.33 21.02
C GLU A 228 -28.23 -18.15 21.19
N VAL A 229 -28.85 -17.72 20.08
CA VAL A 229 -30.01 -16.83 20.12
C VAL A 229 -31.15 -17.65 20.72
N ASN A 230 -31.35 -17.55 22.04
CA ASN A 230 -32.55 -18.07 22.67
C ASN A 230 -33.75 -17.32 22.09
N ALA A 231 -34.38 -17.92 21.08
CA ALA A 231 -35.69 -17.54 20.62
C ALA A 231 -36.65 -17.74 21.79
N ILE A 232 -37.00 -16.64 22.45
CA ILE A 232 -38.07 -16.61 23.45
C ILE A 232 -39.36 -17.02 22.72
N GLN A 233 -39.91 -18.18 23.10
CA GLN A 233 -41.27 -18.61 22.74
C GLN A 233 -42.30 -17.93 23.65
#